data_AF-G8G251-F1
#
_entry.id   AF-G8G251-F1
#
_cell.length_a   1.000
_cell.length_b   1.000
_cell.length_c   1.000
_cell.angle_alpha   90.00
_cell.angle_beta   90.00
_cell.angle_gamma   90.00
#
_symmetry.space_group_name_H-M   'P 1'
#
loop_
_entity.id
_entity.type
_entity.pdbx_description
1 polymer ?
#
loop_
_entity_poly.entity_id
_entity_poly.type
_entity_poly.pdbx_seq_one_letter_code
_entity_poly.pdbx_strand_id
1 'polypeptide(L)'
;VEWIWGGFSVDKATLTRFFAFHFILPFIIAALAMVHLLFLHETGSNNPTGIPSDADKIPFHPYYTIKDTLGIILLIMFLMLLVLFAPDMLGDPDNYTPANPLNTPPHIKPEWYFLFAYAIL
;
A
#
# COMPACT_ATOMS: atom_id res chain seq x y z
N VAL A 1 -13.00 8.78 20.09
CA VAL A 1 -13.48 8.19 18.81
C VAL A 1 -14.43 9.13 18.07
N GLU A 2 -15.47 9.66 18.72
CA GLU A 2 -16.46 10.59 18.14
C GLU A 2 -15.88 11.80 17.39
N TRP A 3 -14.76 12.36 17.86
CA TRP A 3 -14.08 13.45 17.16
C TRP A 3 -13.65 13.07 15.73
N ILE A 4 -13.09 11.86 15.56
CA ILE A 4 -12.70 11.32 14.26
C ILE A 4 -13.93 11.08 13.40
N TRP A 5 -15.03 10.59 13.97
CA TRP A 5 -16.27 10.38 13.23
C TRP A 5 -16.94 11.70 12.83
N GLY A 6 -16.84 12.73 13.67
CA GLY A 6 -17.58 13.98 13.50
C GLY A 6 -19.03 13.89 13.97
N GLY A 7 -19.31 12.98 14.90
CA GLY A 7 -20.64 12.62 15.38
C GLY A 7 -20.58 11.40 16.28
N PHE A 8 -21.74 10.86 16.64
CA PHE A 8 -21.85 9.71 17.55
C PHE A 8 -21.69 8.34 16.86
N SER A 9 -21.65 8.31 15.53
CA SER A 9 -21.46 7.12 14.71
C SER A 9 -20.71 7.45 13.42
N VAL A 10 -20.28 6.42 12.70
CA VAL A 10 -19.77 6.56 11.32
C VAL A 10 -20.94 6.94 10.41
N ASP A 11 -20.86 8.13 9.81
CA ASP A 11 -21.92 8.69 8.95
C ASP A 11 -21.31 9.63 7.89
N LYS A 12 -22.12 10.47 7.23
CA LYS A 12 -21.74 11.41 6.17
C LYS A 12 -20.51 12.24 6.51
N ALA A 13 -20.40 12.74 7.75
CA ALA A 13 -19.25 13.53 8.18
C ALA A 13 -17.95 12.72 8.14
N THR A 14 -18.01 11.42 8.45
CA THR A 14 -16.89 10.49 8.42
C THR A 14 -16.48 10.16 6.99
N LEU A 15 -17.43 9.88 6.09
CA LEU A 15 -17.12 9.55 4.70
C LEU A 15 -16.43 10.72 3.97
N THR A 16 -16.98 11.93 4.10
CA THR A 16 -16.42 13.13 3.43
C THR A 16 -15.00 13.42 3.87
N ARG A 17 -14.70 13.31 5.18
CA ARG A 17 -13.34 13.55 5.68
C ARG A 17 -12.39 12.40 5.34
N PHE A 18 -12.86 11.14 5.34
CA PHE A 18 -12.03 10.00 4.97
C PHE A 18 -11.62 10.08 3.51
N PHE A 19 -12.51 10.56 2.62
CA PHE A 19 -12.14 10.89 1.25
C PHE A 19 -11.05 11.98 1.21
N ALA A 20 -11.22 13.08 1.95
CA ALA A 20 -10.21 14.15 1.99
C ALA A 20 -8.85 13.66 2.50
N PHE A 21 -8.82 12.82 3.55
CA PHE A 21 -7.60 12.21 4.06
C PHE A 21 -6.99 11.23 3.05
N HIS A 22 -7.80 10.35 2.47
CA HIS A 22 -7.35 9.41 1.45
C HIS A 22 -6.77 10.12 0.23
N PHE A 23 -7.29 11.29 -0.13
CA PHE A 23 -6.74 12.09 -1.22
C PHE A 23 -5.38 12.70 -0.89
N ILE A 24 -5.22 13.31 0.31
CA ILE A 24 -3.96 14.02 0.65
C ILE A 24 -2.83 13.08 1.07
N LEU A 25 -3.14 11.95 1.71
CA LEU A 25 -2.13 11.04 2.27
C LEU A 25 -1.15 10.48 1.23
N PRO A 26 -1.55 10.05 0.02
CA PRO A 26 -0.62 9.61 -1.02
C PRO A 26 0.45 10.65 -1.37
N PHE A 27 0.12 11.94 -1.37
CA PHE A 27 1.09 13.01 -1.64
C PHE A 27 2.07 13.20 -0.47
N ILE A 28 1.59 13.04 0.77
CA ILE A 28 2.45 13.01 1.94
C ILE A 28 3.40 11.81 1.87
N ILE A 29 2.90 10.63 1.50
CA ILE A 29 3.73 9.42 1.30
C ILE A 29 4.78 9.66 0.21
N ALA A 30 4.44 10.30 -0.90
CA ALA A 30 5.40 10.65 -1.95
C ALA A 30 6.51 11.58 -1.43
N ALA A 31 6.16 12.59 -0.62
CA ALA A 31 7.15 13.47 0.01
C ALA A 31 8.07 12.70 0.97
N LEU A 32 7.50 11.82 1.80
CA LEU A 32 8.27 10.97 2.70
C LEU A 32 9.16 9.98 1.95
N ALA A 33 8.72 9.46 0.80
CA ALA A 33 9.53 8.59 -0.05
C ALA A 33 10.76 9.33 -0.61
N MET A 34 10.64 10.61 -0.98
CA MET A 34 11.79 11.42 -1.38
C MET A 34 12.78 11.63 -0.24
N VAL A 35 12.30 11.92 0.97
CA VAL A 35 13.15 12.04 2.17
C VAL A 35 13.84 10.70 2.48
N HIS A 36 13.12 9.60 2.35
CA HIS A 36 13.68 8.26 2.49
C HIS A 36 14.81 8.00 1.50
N LEU A 37 14.61 8.32 0.22
CA LEU A 37 15.64 8.17 -0.82
C LEU A 37 16.82 9.12 -0.63
N LEU A 38 16.60 10.33 -0.11
CA LEU A 38 17.66 11.26 0.25
C LEU A 38 18.60 10.62 1.28
N PHE A 39 18.06 10.09 2.38
CA PHE A 39 18.88 9.42 3.40
C PHE A 39 19.54 8.14 2.87
N LEU A 40 18.89 7.41 1.96
CA LEU A 40 19.52 6.27 1.30
C LEU A 40 20.71 6.69 0.44
N HIS A 41 20.67 7.87 -0.20
CA HIS A 41 21.76 8.36 -1.03
C HIS A 41 22.97 8.84 -0.21
N GLU A 42 22.81 9.18 1.06
CA GLU A 42 23.93 9.52 1.95
C GLU A 42 24.84 8.32 2.24
N THR A 43 24.28 7.11 2.34
CA THR A 43 25.03 5.89 2.66
C THR A 43 25.18 4.91 1.49
N GLY A 44 24.29 4.99 0.50
CA GLY A 44 24.15 4.00 -0.56
C GLY A 44 23.37 2.75 -0.13
N SER A 45 23.11 1.86 -1.08
CA SER A 45 22.43 0.59 -0.82
C SER A 45 23.34 -0.39 -0.06
N ASN A 46 22.74 -1.17 0.84
CA ASN A 46 23.39 -2.37 1.36
C ASN A 46 23.41 -3.48 0.28
N ASN A 47 24.13 -4.57 0.54
CA ASN A 47 24.19 -5.74 -0.33
C ASN A 47 24.01 -7.04 0.48
N PRO A 48 23.77 -8.19 -0.18
CA PRO A 48 23.46 -9.45 0.50
C PRO A 48 24.52 -9.94 1.49
N THR A 49 25.79 -9.53 1.34
CA THR A 49 26.87 -9.94 2.26
C THR A 49 26.94 -9.09 3.52
N GLY A 50 26.33 -7.90 3.51
CA GLY A 50 26.42 -6.93 4.62
C GLY A 50 27.80 -6.29 4.79
N ILE A 51 28.77 -6.58 3.91
CA ILE A 51 30.13 -6.00 3.92
C ILE A 51 30.13 -4.74 3.03
N PRO A 52 30.89 -3.67 3.37
CA PRO A 52 30.98 -2.48 2.51
C PRO A 52 31.37 -2.82 1.07
N SER A 53 30.59 -2.34 0.09
CA SER A 53 30.76 -2.66 -1.34
C SER A 53 31.53 -1.58 -2.11
N ASP A 54 32.20 -0.64 -1.44
CA ASP A 54 32.89 0.49 -2.08
C ASP A 54 33.97 0.06 -3.08
N ALA A 55 34.58 -1.11 -2.86
CA ALA A 55 35.62 -1.65 -3.74
C ALA A 55 35.09 -2.19 -5.09
N ASP A 56 33.78 -2.43 -5.22
CA ASP A 56 33.18 -3.06 -6.39
C ASP A 56 31.81 -2.44 -6.75
N LYS A 57 31.79 -1.11 -6.90
CA LYS A 57 30.59 -0.39 -7.34
C LYS A 57 30.47 -0.42 -8.87
N ILE A 58 29.25 -0.69 -9.33
CA ILE A 58 28.84 -0.49 -10.72
C ILE A 58 27.89 0.71 -10.82
N PRO A 59 27.88 1.44 -11.95
CA PRO A 59 26.93 2.53 -12.16
C PRO A 59 25.49 2.02 -12.19
N PHE A 60 24.53 2.86 -11.82
CA PHE A 60 23.11 2.47 -11.85
C PHE A 60 22.62 2.16 -13.27
N HIS A 61 22.98 2.99 -14.24
CA HIS A 61 22.73 2.75 -15.66
C HIS A 61 23.97 2.12 -16.32
N PRO A 62 23.82 1.06 -17.14
CA PRO A 62 22.56 0.42 -17.55
C PRO A 62 22.06 -0.69 -16.61
N TYR A 63 22.91 -1.14 -15.67
CA TYR A 63 22.75 -2.40 -14.95
C TYR A 63 21.46 -2.52 -14.14
N TYR A 64 21.18 -1.56 -13.25
CA TYR A 64 19.97 -1.58 -12.45
C TYR A 64 18.77 -1.02 -13.21
N THR A 65 18.97 -0.10 -14.16
CA THR A 65 17.87 0.39 -15.02
C THR A 65 17.17 -0.75 -15.80
N ILE A 66 17.94 -1.67 -16.41
CA ILE A 66 17.35 -2.80 -17.14
C ILE A 66 16.72 -3.82 -16.19
N LYS A 67 17.35 -4.07 -15.03
CA LYS A 67 16.83 -4.99 -14.01
C LYS A 67 15.50 -4.48 -13.45
N ASP A 68 15.40 -3.19 -13.16
CA ASP A 68 14.19 -2.55 -12.66
C ASP A 68 13.09 -2.52 -13.73
N THR A 69 13.44 -2.28 -14.99
CA THR A 69 12.50 -2.37 -16.12
C THR A 69 11.89 -3.77 -16.24
N LEU A 70 12.71 -4.82 -16.12
CA LEU A 70 12.20 -6.20 -16.07
C LEU A 70 11.25 -6.40 -14.87
N GLY A 71 11.61 -5.89 -13.70
CA GLY A 71 10.77 -5.93 -12.50
C GLY A 71 9.42 -5.25 -12.71
N ILE A 72 9.39 -4.07 -13.34
CA ILE A 72 8.17 -3.33 -13.68
C ILE A 72 7.30 -4.14 -14.66
N ILE A 73 7.89 -4.75 -15.68
CA ILE A 73 7.15 -5.60 -16.64
C ILE A 73 6.48 -6.76 -15.92
N LEU A 74 7.19 -7.44 -15.01
CA LEU A 74 6.64 -8.54 -14.23
C LEU A 74 5.53 -8.06 -13.28
N LEU A 75 5.73 -6.92 -12.59
CA LEU A 75 4.71 -6.33 -11.72
C LEU A 75 3.42 -6.02 -12.50
N ILE A 76 3.54 -5.37 -13.66
CA ILE A 76 2.40 -5.06 -14.53
C ILE A 76 1.75 -6.35 -15.02
N MET A 77 2.52 -7.35 -15.42
CA MET A 77 1.98 -8.64 -15.85
C MET A 77 1.11 -9.27 -14.76
N PHE A 78 1.60 -9.37 -13.52
CA PHE A 78 0.82 -9.93 -12.41
C PHE A 78 -0.41 -9.10 -12.07
N LEU A 79 -0.29 -7.77 -12.06
CA LEU A 79 -1.42 -6.87 -11.87
C LEU A 79 -2.50 -7.09 -12.94
N MET A 80 -2.09 -7.19 -14.21
CA MET A 80 -3.01 -7.40 -15.32
C MET A 80 -3.64 -8.79 -15.29
N LEU A 81 -2.91 -9.82 -14.85
CA LEU A 81 -3.50 -11.15 -14.65
C LEU A 81 -4.63 -11.10 -13.63
N LEU A 82 -4.42 -10.41 -12.50
CA LEU A 82 -5.44 -10.23 -11.48
C LEU A 82 -6.63 -9.43 -12.05
N VAL A 83 -6.39 -8.25 -12.62
CA VAL A 83 -7.44 -7.35 -13.11
C VAL A 83 -8.27 -7.99 -14.24
N LEU A 84 -7.63 -8.69 -15.18
CA LEU A 84 -8.32 -9.22 -16.37
C LEU A 84 -8.95 -10.59 -16.17
N PHE A 85 -8.38 -11.45 -15.31
CA PHE A 85 -8.86 -12.83 -15.16
C PHE A 85 -9.49 -13.12 -13.81
N ALA A 86 -9.16 -12.36 -12.75
CA ALA A 86 -9.64 -12.63 -11.40
C ALA A 86 -9.79 -11.35 -10.54
N PRO A 87 -10.52 -10.32 -11.02
CA PRO A 87 -10.54 -8.98 -10.41
C PRO A 87 -11.02 -8.98 -8.96
N ASP A 88 -11.93 -9.88 -8.61
CA ASP A 88 -12.53 -10.00 -7.28
C ASP A 88 -11.80 -10.97 -6.35
N MET A 89 -10.72 -11.63 -6.82
CA MET A 89 -10.05 -12.70 -6.06
C MET A 89 -9.50 -12.25 -4.70
N LEU A 90 -9.06 -11.00 -4.61
CA LEU A 90 -8.50 -10.41 -3.38
C LEU A 90 -9.51 -9.52 -2.63
N GLY A 91 -10.75 -9.43 -3.12
CA GLY A 91 -11.83 -8.65 -2.51
C GLY A 91 -12.70 -9.47 -1.56
N ASP A 92 -13.73 -8.82 -1.01
CA ASP A 92 -14.75 -9.47 -0.19
C ASP A 92 -16.16 -9.24 -0.80
N PRO A 93 -16.95 -10.30 -1.06
CA PRO A 93 -18.30 -10.19 -1.60
C PRO A 93 -19.24 -9.29 -0.78
N ASP A 94 -19.05 -9.19 0.54
CA ASP A 94 -19.92 -8.39 1.40
C ASP A 94 -19.87 -6.90 1.03
N ASN A 95 -18.75 -6.41 0.47
CA ASN A 95 -18.59 -5.01 0.07
C ASN A 95 -19.31 -4.64 -1.24
N TYR A 96 -19.96 -5.60 -1.90
CA TYR A 96 -20.91 -5.35 -2.99
C TYR A 96 -22.32 -5.01 -2.48
N THR A 97 -22.59 -5.23 -1.20
CA THR A 97 -23.85 -4.83 -0.57
C THR A 97 -23.70 -3.44 0.06
N PRO A 98 -24.65 -2.50 -0.15
CA PRO A 98 -24.59 -1.19 0.49
C PRO A 98 -24.53 -1.30 2.02
N ALA A 99 -23.77 -0.40 2.65
CA ALA A 99 -23.60 -0.37 4.09
C ALA A 99 -24.97 -0.24 4.80
N ASN A 100 -25.21 -1.08 5.81
CA ASN A 100 -26.38 -1.06 6.66
C ASN A 100 -25.96 -0.95 8.13
N PRO A 101 -26.18 0.20 8.81
CA PRO A 101 -25.75 0.38 10.20
C PRO A 101 -26.50 -0.51 11.20
N LEU A 102 -27.57 -1.19 10.79
CA LEU A 102 -28.37 -2.09 11.61
C LEU A 102 -28.06 -3.58 11.38
N ASN A 103 -27.14 -3.91 10.47
CA ASN A 103 -26.78 -5.28 10.15
C ASN A 103 -25.26 -5.43 10.04
N THR A 104 -24.67 -6.23 10.92
CA THR A 104 -23.25 -6.59 10.84
C THR A 104 -23.13 -7.95 10.16
N PRO A 105 -22.29 -8.08 9.11
CA PRO A 105 -22.03 -9.38 8.51
C PRO A 105 -21.45 -10.38 9.53
N PRO A 106 -21.82 -11.67 9.44
CA PRO A 106 -21.46 -12.68 10.45
C PRO A 106 -19.94 -12.94 10.55
N HIS A 107 -19.20 -12.68 9.48
CA HIS A 107 -17.74 -12.89 9.40
C HIS A 107 -17.00 -11.62 8.97
N ILE A 108 -17.42 -10.46 9.49
CA ILE A 108 -16.75 -9.19 9.22
C ILE A 108 -15.24 -9.29 9.49
N LYS A 109 -14.43 -8.90 8.51
CA LYS A 109 -12.97 -8.94 8.54
C LYS A 109 -12.41 -7.79 7.71
N PRO A 110 -11.18 -7.32 7.99
CA PRO A 110 -10.51 -6.37 7.11
C PRO A 110 -9.98 -7.08 5.86
N GLU A 111 -9.45 -6.29 4.92
CA GLU A 111 -8.76 -6.79 3.75
C GLU A 111 -7.53 -7.63 4.13
N TRP A 112 -7.13 -8.53 3.22
CA TRP A 112 -6.15 -9.58 3.49
C TRP A 112 -4.82 -9.08 4.06
N TYR A 113 -4.35 -7.90 3.63
CA TYR A 113 -3.08 -7.32 4.06
C TYR A 113 -3.10 -6.80 5.52
N PHE A 114 -4.27 -6.79 6.18
CA PHE A 114 -4.40 -6.47 7.61
C PHE A 114 -4.70 -7.69 8.48
N LEU A 115 -4.99 -8.86 7.91
CA LEU A 115 -5.43 -10.04 8.69
C LEU A 115 -4.41 -10.48 9.74
N PHE A 116 -3.12 -10.33 9.48
CA PHE A 116 -2.08 -10.68 10.45
C PHE A 116 -2.16 -9.82 11.72
N ALA A 117 -2.40 -8.51 11.56
CA ALA A 117 -2.52 -7.57 12.68
C ALA A 117 -3.88 -7.72 13.37
N TYR A 118 -4.94 -7.98 12.59
CA TYR A 118 -6.27 -8.28 13.13
C TYR A 118 -6.28 -9.55 14.00
N ALA A 119 -5.52 -10.59 13.62
CA ALA A 119 -5.39 -11.79 14.43
C ALA A 119 -4.59 -11.59 15.74
N ILE A 120 -3.78 -10.53 15.83
CA ILE A 120 -3.03 -10.16 17.04
C ILE A 120 -3.89 -9.36 18.02
N LEU A 121 -4.82 -8.53 17.52
CA LEU A 121 -5.69 -7.64 18.30
C LEU A 121 -6.73 -8.41 19.14
#